data_AF-A0A7D9K3Z3-F1
#
_entry.id   AF-A0A7D9K3Z3-F1
#
_cell.length_a   1.000
_cell.length_b   1.000
_cell.length_c   1.000
_cell.angle_alpha   90.00
_cell.angle_beta   90.00
_cell.angle_gamma   90.00
#
_symmetry.space_group_name_H-M   'P 1'
#
loop_
_entity.id
_entity.type
_entity.pdbx_description
1 polymer ?
#
loop_
_entity_poly.entity_id
_entity_poly.type
_entity_poly.pdbx_seq_one_letter_code
_entity_poly.pdbx_strand_id
1 'polypeptide(L)'
;MEEEDILDILNESHLMALHFVFIPLVNKKLNLWHAAWAHHRMRTTRSTPAQMWLTWQLNNPIGLDSTPIPVQDRDDDSDDDPDNGDEDQLQGDRPVFLPLLPGLPD
;
A
#
# COMPACT_ATOMS: atom_id res chain seq x y z
N MET A 1 -19.85 30.97 13.15
CA MET A 1 -18.97 31.10 11.97
C MET A 1 -19.76 30.99 10.68
N GLU A 2 -20.37 29.85 10.34
CA GLU A 2 -21.28 29.75 9.18
C GLU A 2 -22.62 30.45 9.46
N GLU A 3 -23.23 30.19 10.63
CA GLU A 3 -24.45 30.88 11.10
C GLU A 3 -24.27 32.37 11.43
N GLU A 4 -23.02 32.87 11.41
CA GLU A 4 -22.67 34.27 11.64
C GLU A 4 -22.28 34.99 10.34
N ASP A 5 -22.43 34.32 9.18
CA ASP A 5 -22.07 34.82 7.84
C ASP A 5 -20.56 35.13 7.65
N ILE A 6 -19.71 34.52 8.48
CA ILE A 6 -18.24 34.70 8.46
C ILE A 6 -17.58 33.72 7.49
N LEU A 7 -18.18 32.54 7.32
CA LEU A 7 -17.76 31.51 6.37
C LEU A 7 -18.92 31.27 5.39
N ASP A 8 -18.61 31.39 4.11
CA ASP A 8 -19.54 31.15 3.01
C ASP A 8 -19.05 29.90 2.26
N ILE A 9 -19.90 28.88 2.25
CA ILE A 9 -19.63 27.56 1.66
C ILE A 9 -19.63 27.64 0.13
N LEU A 10 -20.31 28.63 -0.44
CA LEU A 10 -20.38 28.88 -1.87
C LEU A 10 -19.19 29.73 -2.36
N ASN A 11 -18.44 30.34 -1.45
CA ASN A 11 -17.27 31.13 -1.77
C ASN A 11 -16.01 30.26 -1.78
N GLU A 12 -15.48 29.99 -2.98
CA GLU A 12 -14.28 29.18 -3.19
C GLU A 12 -13.05 29.71 -2.44
N SER A 13 -12.94 31.02 -2.20
CA SER A 13 -11.81 31.61 -1.47
C SER A 13 -11.81 31.22 0.02
N HIS A 14 -13.00 31.17 0.63
CA HIS A 14 -13.16 30.74 2.03
C HIS A 14 -12.90 29.23 2.14
N LEU A 15 -13.37 28.46 1.15
CA LEU A 15 -13.11 27.01 1.07
C LEU A 15 -11.62 26.70 0.91
N MET A 16 -10.92 27.45 0.05
CA MET A 16 -9.49 27.30 -0.17
C MET A 16 -8.70 27.62 1.09
N ALA A 17 -9.01 28.73 1.78
CA ALA A 17 -8.38 29.09 3.04
C ALA A 17 -8.59 27.99 4.11
N LEU A 18 -9.78 27.40 4.17
CA LEU A 18 -10.08 26.28 5.06
C LEU A 18 -9.24 25.05 4.71
N HIS A 19 -9.22 24.65 3.43
CA HIS A 19 -8.43 23.52 2.96
C HIS A 19 -6.93 23.70 3.25
N PHE A 20 -6.40 24.90 3.01
CA PHE A 20 -5.00 25.22 3.27
C PHE A 20 -4.60 25.01 4.74
N VAL A 21 -5.51 25.29 5.68
CA VAL A 21 -5.25 25.13 7.11
C VAL A 21 -5.54 23.70 7.59
N PHE A 22 -6.70 23.16 7.23
CA PHE A 22 -7.21 21.93 7.83
C PHE A 22 -6.64 20.67 7.19
N ILE A 23 -6.39 20.64 5.88
CA ILE A 23 -5.79 19.46 5.22
C ILE A 23 -4.42 19.11 5.83
N PRO A 24 -3.42 20.03 5.90
CA PRO A 24 -2.13 19.68 6.49
C PRO A 24 -2.25 19.36 7.99
N LEU A 25 -3.17 19.99 8.71
CA LEU A 25 -3.40 19.71 10.13
C LEU A 25 -3.96 18.29 10.34
N VAL A 26 -4.95 17.89 9.55
CA VAL A 26 -5.56 16.55 9.59
C VAL A 26 -4.50 15.51 9.21
N ASN A 27 -3.76 15.71 8.12
CA ASN A 27 -2.70 14.79 7.71
C ASN A 27 -1.61 14.65 8.79
N LYS A 28 -1.21 15.75 9.44
CA LYS A 28 -0.25 15.69 10.56
C LYS A 28 -0.80 14.86 11.73
N LYS A 29 -2.06 15.04 12.09
CA LYS A 29 -2.71 14.27 13.16
C LYS A 29 -2.87 12.79 12.79
N LEU A 30 -3.22 12.51 11.53
CA LEU A 30 -3.31 11.14 11.02
C LEU A 30 -1.96 10.44 11.04
N ASN A 31 -0.89 11.12 10.62
CA ASN A 31 0.47 10.57 10.70
C ASN A 31 0.89 10.27 12.13
N LEU A 32 0.58 11.17 13.07
CA LEU A 32 0.85 10.95 14.49
C LEU A 32 0.05 9.75 15.03
N TRP A 33 -1.24 9.69 14.72
CA TRP A 33 -2.10 8.57 15.13
C TRP A 33 -1.61 7.26 14.53
N HIS A 34 -1.28 7.25 13.23
CA HIS A 34 -0.75 6.09 12.53
C HIS A 34 0.54 5.60 13.17
N ALA A 35 1.48 6.48 13.48
CA ALA A 35 2.73 6.11 14.15
C ALA A 35 2.46 5.57 15.56
N ALA A 36 1.59 6.22 16.35
CA ALA A 36 1.24 5.74 17.68
C ALA A 36 0.55 4.37 17.62
N TRP A 37 -0.36 4.19 16.68
CA TRP A 37 -1.10 2.95 16.49
C TRP A 37 -0.22 1.83 15.92
N ALA A 38 0.66 2.08 14.96
CA ALA A 38 1.55 1.04 14.43
C ALA A 38 2.46 0.42 15.51
N HIS A 39 2.87 1.22 16.50
CA HIS A 39 3.78 0.82 17.58
C HIS A 39 3.08 0.48 18.91
N HIS A 40 1.77 0.70 19.05
CA HIS A 40 1.08 0.36 20.29
C HIS A 40 1.03 -1.15 20.48
N ARG A 41 1.34 -1.64 21.69
CA ARG A 41 1.21 -3.07 22.02
C ARG A 41 -0.26 -3.39 22.25
N MET A 42 -0.80 -4.33 21.49
CA MET A 42 -2.17 -4.81 21.72
C MET A 42 -2.19 -5.80 22.88
N ARG A 43 -3.16 -5.63 23.79
CA ARG A 43 -3.29 -6.47 25.00
C ARG A 43 -3.50 -7.95 24.68
N THR A 44 -4.23 -8.22 23.61
CA THR A 44 -4.66 -9.58 23.21
C THR A 44 -3.56 -10.36 22.52
N THR A 45 -2.85 -9.74 21.58
CA THR A 45 -1.82 -10.42 20.77
C THR A 45 -0.41 -10.23 21.33
N ARG A 46 -0.22 -9.36 22.33
CA ARG A 46 1.06 -9.01 22.97
C ARG A 46 2.16 -8.50 22.03
N SER A 47 1.79 -8.20 20.78
CA SER A 47 2.62 -7.66 19.70
C SER A 47 2.04 -6.33 19.22
N THR A 48 2.84 -5.54 18.50
CA THR A 48 2.34 -4.31 17.86
C THR A 48 1.64 -4.64 16.53
N PRO A 49 0.68 -3.82 16.05
CA PRO A 49 0.08 -4.01 14.73
C PRO A 49 1.12 -4.15 13.61
N ALA A 50 2.19 -3.34 13.65
CA ALA A 50 3.28 -3.44 12.68
C ALA A 50 4.01 -4.80 12.76
N GLN A 51 4.25 -5.33 13.96
CA GLN A 51 4.86 -6.64 14.15
C GLN A 51 3.96 -7.77 13.64
N MET A 52 2.65 -7.66 13.85
CA MET A 52 1.69 -8.63 13.33
C MET A 52 1.65 -8.62 11.79
N TRP A 53 1.65 -7.43 11.18
CA TRP A 53 1.73 -7.30 9.73
C TRP A 53 2.99 -7.96 9.17
N LEU A 54 4.15 -7.65 9.76
CA LEU A 54 5.42 -8.24 9.34
C LEU A 54 5.42 -9.76 9.52
N THR A 55 4.90 -10.26 10.64
CA THR A 55 4.80 -11.71 10.91
C THR A 55 3.90 -12.40 9.88
N TRP A 56 2.79 -11.77 9.50
CA TRP A 56 1.90 -12.30 8.47
C TRP A 56 2.58 -12.33 7.10
N GLN A 57 3.29 -11.27 6.72
CA GLN A 57 4.05 -11.20 5.46
C GLN A 57 5.13 -12.29 5.38
N LEU A 58 5.85 -12.53 6.48
CA LEU A 58 6.87 -13.58 6.54
C LEU A 58 6.28 -15.00 6.47
N ASN A 59 5.11 -15.21 7.06
CA ASN A 59 4.45 -16.51 7.08
C ASN A 59 3.64 -16.80 5.80
N ASN A 60 3.29 -15.77 5.03
CA ASN A 60 2.58 -15.86 3.75
C ASN A 60 3.37 -15.10 2.68
N PRO A 61 4.47 -15.69 2.15
CA PRO A 61 5.24 -15.03 1.12
C PRO A 61 4.36 -14.74 -0.11
N ILE A 62 4.16 -13.46 -0.40
CA ILE A 62 3.46 -12.99 -1.59
C ILE A 62 4.41 -13.13 -2.78
N GLY A 63 3.98 -13.83 -3.83
CA GLY A 63 4.72 -13.86 -5.11
C GLY A 63 5.88 -14.86 -5.21
N LEU A 64 5.99 -15.80 -4.28
CA LEU A 64 6.68 -17.05 -4.56
C LEU A 64 5.61 -18.07 -4.94
N ASP A 65 4.99 -17.88 -6.11
CA ASP A 65 4.63 -19.10 -6.82
C ASP A 65 5.91 -19.91 -6.91
N SER A 66 5.83 -21.18 -6.57
CA SER A 66 6.94 -22.10 -6.76
C SER A 66 7.08 -22.35 -8.26
N THR A 67 7.13 -21.29 -9.08
CA THR A 67 7.66 -21.40 -10.42
C THR A 67 9.09 -21.81 -10.17
N PRO A 68 9.45 -23.08 -10.43
CA PRO A 68 10.85 -23.44 -10.43
C PRO A 68 11.42 -22.51 -11.50
N ILE A 69 12.22 -21.52 -11.11
CA ILE A 69 12.98 -20.73 -12.06
C ILE A 69 13.71 -21.79 -12.87
N PRO A 70 13.36 -22.03 -14.15
CA PRO A 70 14.11 -22.97 -14.93
C PRO A 70 15.49 -22.36 -14.93
N VAL A 71 16.44 -23.05 -14.30
CA VAL A 71 17.84 -22.70 -14.44
C VAL A 71 18.05 -22.87 -15.94
N GLN A 72 17.95 -21.77 -16.69
CA GLN A 72 18.31 -21.77 -18.10
C GLN A 72 19.81 -21.95 -18.08
N ASP A 73 20.21 -23.22 -18.04
CA ASP A 73 21.48 -23.67 -18.58
C ASP A 73 21.45 -23.15 -20.03
N ARG A 74 22.07 -21.98 -20.21
CA ARG A 74 22.55 -21.56 -21.51
C ARG A 74 23.51 -22.64 -21.91
N ASP A 75 23.01 -23.58 -22.70
CA ASP A 75 23.69 -24.41 -23.70
C ASP A 75 22.70 -25.53 -24.05
N ASP A 76 21.95 -25.41 -25.15
CA ASP A 76 21.98 -26.40 -26.25
C ASP A 76 20.97 -25.99 -27.35
N ASP A 77 21.42 -26.08 -28.59
CA ASP A 77 20.66 -25.85 -29.81
C ASP A 77 19.54 -26.90 -29.98
N SER A 78 18.29 -26.49 -30.29
CA SER A 78 17.37 -27.23 -31.18
C SER A 78 16.04 -26.48 -31.38
N ASP A 79 15.86 -26.02 -32.61
CA ASP A 79 14.68 -26.00 -33.49
C ASP A 79 13.25 -25.77 -32.94
N ASP A 80 12.58 -24.84 -33.62
CA ASP A 80 11.16 -24.43 -33.59
C ASP A 80 10.13 -25.56 -33.37
N ASP A 81 9.19 -25.33 -32.43
CA ASP A 81 7.81 -25.81 -32.57
C ASP A 81 6.82 -24.81 -31.90
N PRO A 82 5.90 -24.17 -32.65
CA PRO A 82 4.97 -23.19 -32.11
C PRO A 82 3.59 -23.83 -31.95
N ASP A 83 3.37 -24.57 -30.87
CA ASP A 83 2.01 -24.93 -30.46
C ASP A 83 2.01 -25.27 -28.97
N ASN A 84 1.41 -24.40 -28.17
CA ASN A 84 0.56 -24.79 -27.04
C ASN A 84 -0.09 -23.54 -26.47
N GLY A 85 -1.40 -23.45 -26.71
CA GLY A 85 -2.25 -22.35 -26.34
C GLY A 85 -2.68 -22.34 -24.87
N ASP A 86 -3.23 -21.17 -24.53
CA ASP A 86 -4.30 -20.93 -23.58
C ASP A 86 -4.12 -21.43 -22.15
N GLU A 87 -3.35 -20.66 -21.37
CA GLU A 87 -3.51 -20.62 -19.91
C GLU A 87 -4.10 -19.27 -19.49
N ASP A 88 -5.43 -19.22 -19.54
CA ASP A 88 -6.26 -18.13 -19.04
C ASP A 88 -6.18 -18.09 -17.50
N GLN A 89 -5.07 -17.58 -16.96
CA GLN A 89 -4.92 -17.35 -15.53
C GLN A 89 -5.60 -16.04 -15.14
N LEU A 90 -6.89 -16.12 -14.83
CA LEU A 90 -7.63 -15.13 -14.05
C LEU A 90 -7.10 -15.12 -12.59
N GLN A 91 -5.84 -14.76 -12.41
CA GLN A 91 -5.27 -14.45 -11.10
C GLN A 91 -5.75 -13.05 -10.74
N GLY A 92 -6.90 -13.00 -10.08
CA GLY A 92 -7.51 -11.76 -9.61
C GLY A 92 -6.48 -10.86 -8.93
N ASP A 93 -6.30 -9.68 -9.51
CA ASP A 93 -5.44 -8.59 -9.06
C ASP A 93 -5.68 -8.34 -7.57
N ARG A 94 -4.84 -8.92 -6.71
CA ARG A 94 -4.84 -8.61 -5.27
C ARG A 94 -4.01 -7.35 -5.10
N PRO A 95 -4.54 -6.31 -4.43
CA PRO A 95 -3.85 -5.03 -4.31
C PRO A 95 -2.50 -5.23 -3.62
N VAL A 96 -1.43 -4.95 -4.36
CA VAL A 96 -0.06 -4.94 -3.85
C VAL A 96 0.08 -3.69 -2.98
N PHE A 97 -0.02 -3.88 -1.66
CA PHE A 97 0.32 -2.82 -0.71
C PHE A 97 1.85 -2.74 -0.62
N LEU A 98 2.45 -1.93 -1.49
CA LEU A 98 3.86 -1.60 -1.41
C LEU A 98 4.14 -0.98 -0.04
N PRO A 99 5.07 -1.53 0.76
CA PRO A 99 5.52 -0.85 1.96
C PRO A 99 6.16 0.46 1.54
N LEU A 100 5.65 1.58 2.06
CA LEU A 100 6.25 2.91 1.89
C LEU A 100 7.67 2.88 2.45
N LEU A 101 8.65 2.63 1.58
CA LEU A 101 10.05 2.81 1.92
C LEU A 101 10.28 4.30 2.17
N PRO A 102 10.99 4.67 3.26
CA PRO A 102 11.39 6.05 3.46
C PRO A 102 12.52 6.37 2.48
N GLY A 103 12.20 6.96 1.31
CA GLY A 103 13.23 7.51 0.43
C GLY A 103 13.00 7.51 -1.09
N LEU A 104 11.77 7.66 -1.59
CA LEU A 104 11.58 7.97 -3.02
C LEU A 104 11.37 9.49 -3.18
N PRO A 105 12.21 10.23 -3.93
CA PRO A 105 11.94 11.63 -4.28
C PRO A 105 10.82 11.73 -5.31
N ASP A 106 10.11 12.87 -5.26
CA ASP A 106 8.91 13.22 -6.06
C ASP A 106 9.07 13.03 -7.58
#